data_AF-A0A9X3WIH0-F1
#
_entry.id   AF-A0A9X3WIH0-F1
#
_cell.length_a   1.000
_cell.length_b   1.000
_cell.length_c   1.000
_cell.angle_alpha   90.00
_cell.angle_beta   90.00
_cell.angle_gamma   90.00
#
_symmetry.space_group_name_H-M   'P 1'
#
loop_
_entity.id
_entity.type
_entity.pdbx_description
1 polymer ?
#
loop_
_entity_poly.entity_id
_entity_poly.type
_entity_poly.pdbx_seq_one_letter_code
_entity_poly.pdbx_strand_id
1 'polypeptide(L)'
;MTTGHGTGLKLEEVHVFDTHDDRLNVNEVIVDNPLAIIYKNVKTKLSNEQAEVHIGDKEYKIDITSFEINPENLFEDLGFGSIIDYEVINDKLMVRVTGQISPALSIGDIIIVYEYRNQMYQAKTIDFISDIDKNPFYGPVKH
;
A
#
# COMPACT_ATOMS: atom_id res chain seq x y z
N MET A 1 -12.88 19.82 -10.06
CA MET A 1 -12.52 19.32 -11.42
C MET A 1 -11.01 19.27 -11.51
N THR A 2 -10.43 18.09 -11.71
CA THR A 2 -9.06 17.95 -12.20
C THR A 2 -9.04 16.88 -13.27
N THR A 3 -9.02 17.32 -14.52
CA THR A 3 -8.69 16.48 -15.67
C THR A 3 -7.18 16.52 -15.79
N GLY A 4 -6.52 15.41 -15.45
CA GLY A 4 -5.07 15.24 -15.61
C GLY A 4 -4.77 13.75 -15.70
N HIS A 5 -4.66 13.24 -16.93
CA HIS A 5 -4.19 11.88 -17.20
C HIS A 5 -2.66 11.89 -17.32
N GLY A 6 -2.01 10.97 -16.60
CA GLY A 6 -0.66 10.49 -16.92
C GLY A 6 0.43 10.90 -15.92
N THR A 7 0.90 9.92 -15.14
CA THR A 7 2.30 9.73 -14.64
C THR A 7 2.39 8.60 -13.60
N GLY A 8 1.27 7.99 -13.17
CA GLY A 8 1.31 6.83 -12.27
C GLY A 8 1.72 7.13 -10.83
N LEU A 9 1.87 8.42 -10.49
CA LEU A 9 2.15 8.89 -9.14
C LEU A 9 0.85 9.43 -8.53
N LYS A 10 0.38 8.76 -7.46
CA LYS A 10 -0.73 9.20 -6.61
C LYS A 10 -0.21 9.30 -5.18
N LEU A 11 0.04 10.53 -4.76
CA LEU A 11 0.42 10.85 -3.40
C LEU A 11 -0.83 11.33 -2.65
N GLU A 12 -1.32 10.53 -1.71
CA GLU A 12 -2.35 10.95 -0.78
C GLU A 12 -1.74 11.18 0.61
N GLU A 13 -2.06 12.33 1.20
CA GLU A 13 -1.80 12.62 2.60
C GLU A 13 -3.12 12.41 3.36
N VAL A 14 -3.08 11.63 4.44
CA VAL A 14 -4.25 11.39 5.29
C VAL A 14 -4.18 12.30 6.51
N HIS A 15 -5.26 13.05 6.73
CA HIS A 15 -5.48 13.84 7.94
C HIS A 15 -6.67 13.27 8.68
N VAL A 16 -6.46 12.73 9.89
CA VAL A 16 -7.54 12.24 10.74
C VAL A 16 -7.80 13.27 11.83
N PHE A 17 -9.08 13.61 12.03
CA PHE A 17 -9.49 14.62 12.99
C PHE A 17 -10.38 14.01 14.07
N ASP A 18 -10.03 14.21 15.34
CA ASP A 18 -10.94 13.94 16.45
C ASP A 18 -11.89 15.14 16.63
N THR A 19 -13.18 14.84 16.80
CA THR A 19 -14.26 15.83 16.96
C THR A 19 -14.97 15.73 18.31
N HIS A 20 -14.45 14.93 19.25
CA HIS A 20 -14.97 14.88 20.60
C HIS A 20 -14.42 16.04 21.43
N ASP A 21 -15.36 16.84 21.95
CA ASP A 21 -15.21 18.09 22.71
C ASP A 21 -14.88 19.35 21.89
N ASP A 22 -15.92 20.19 21.75
CA ASP A 22 -15.96 21.48 21.08
C ASP A 22 -15.73 21.50 19.56
N ARG A 23 -16.77 21.97 18.84
CA ARG A 23 -16.82 22.26 17.40
C ARG A 23 -15.76 23.28 16.90
N LEU A 24 -14.79 23.63 17.74
CA LEU A 24 -13.73 24.61 17.54
C LEU A 24 -12.32 24.03 17.77
N ASN A 25 -12.18 22.83 18.37
CA ASN A 25 -10.88 22.18 18.62
C ASN A 25 -10.76 20.88 17.82
N VAL A 26 -10.41 21.03 16.55
CA VAL A 26 -10.10 19.90 15.69
C VAL A 26 -8.65 19.46 15.99
N ASN A 27 -8.47 18.37 16.73
CA ASN A 27 -7.15 17.81 17.00
C ASN A 27 -6.78 16.84 15.88
N GLU A 28 -5.70 17.13 15.15
CA GLU A 28 -5.13 16.22 14.17
C GLU A 28 -4.50 15.01 14.87
N VAL A 29 -4.92 13.82 14.46
CA VAL A 29 -4.41 12.55 14.96
C VAL A 29 -3.31 12.07 14.03
N ILE A 30 -2.14 11.82 14.61
CA ILE A 30 -0.97 11.31 13.89
C ILE A 30 -1.26 9.89 13.38
N VAL A 31 -0.86 9.61 12.14
CA VAL A 31 -0.90 8.27 11.53
C VAL A 31 0.52 7.84 11.21
N ASP A 32 0.91 6.63 11.59
CA ASP A 32 2.23 6.08 11.26
C ASP A 32 2.44 6.07 9.74
N ASN A 33 3.61 6.56 9.31
CA ASN A 33 3.95 6.62 7.89
C ASN A 33 4.01 5.20 7.29
N PRO A 34 3.25 4.91 6.22
CA PRO A 34 3.13 3.57 5.67
C PRO A 34 4.42 3.04 5.07
N LEU A 35 5.25 3.91 4.46
CA LEU A 35 6.54 3.52 3.90
C LEU A 35 7.52 3.15 5.02
N ALA A 36 7.53 3.89 6.13
CA ALA A 36 8.34 3.53 7.29
C ALA A 36 7.93 2.18 7.90
N ILE A 37 6.62 1.90 7.93
CA ILE A 37 6.10 0.59 8.34
C ILE A 37 6.57 -0.50 7.37
N ILE A 38 6.45 -0.28 6.06
CA ILE A 38 6.86 -1.24 5.02
C ILE A 38 8.35 -1.55 5.13
N TYR A 39 9.22 -0.54 5.10
CA TYR A 39 10.67 -0.74 5.14
C TYR A 39 11.16 -1.40 6.43
N LYS A 40 10.39 -1.29 7.53
CA LYS A 40 10.72 -1.96 8.79
C LYS A 40 10.27 -3.42 8.85
N ASN A 41 9.14 -3.76 8.22
CA ASN A 41 8.45 -5.04 8.45
C ASN A 41 8.37 -5.95 7.23
N VAL A 42 8.58 -5.42 6.02
CA VAL A 42 8.49 -6.15 4.75
C VAL A 42 9.91 -6.31 4.20
N LYS A 43 10.29 -7.55 3.89
CA LYS A 43 11.54 -7.84 3.18
C LYS A 43 11.21 -8.30 1.77
N THR A 44 11.95 -7.79 0.80
CA THR A 44 11.71 -8.06 -0.61
C THR A 44 12.96 -8.59 -1.27
N LYS A 45 12.75 -9.29 -2.38
CA LYS A 45 13.81 -9.65 -3.31
C LYS A 45 13.23 -9.72 -4.70
N LEU A 46 13.91 -9.09 -5.63
CA LEU A 46 13.54 -9.09 -7.04
C LEU A 46 14.63 -9.75 -7.87
N SER A 47 14.22 -10.50 -8.88
CA SER A 47 15.07 -11.12 -9.88
C SER A 47 14.34 -11.08 -11.23
N ASN A 48 15.01 -11.47 -12.32
CA ASN A 48 14.40 -11.48 -13.65
C ASN A 48 13.23 -12.46 -13.79
N GLU A 49 13.08 -13.42 -12.87
CA GLU A 49 12.10 -14.50 -12.96
C GLU A 49 11.05 -14.42 -11.87
N GLN A 50 11.43 -13.93 -10.69
CA GLN A 50 10.59 -13.97 -9.51
C GLN A 50 10.74 -12.72 -8.65
N ALA A 51 9.61 -12.29 -8.11
CA ALA A 51 9.52 -11.38 -6.98
C ALA A 51 9.16 -12.15 -5.70
N GLU A 52 9.84 -11.84 -4.61
CA GLU A 52 9.60 -12.41 -3.28
C GLU A 52 9.22 -11.29 -2.30
N VAL A 53 8.17 -11.53 -1.51
CA VAL A 53 7.74 -10.63 -0.42
C VAL A 53 7.62 -11.43 0.86
N HIS A 54 8.25 -10.97 1.93
CA HIS A 54 8.26 -11.62 3.24
C HIS A 54 7.72 -10.66 4.31
N ILE A 55 6.68 -11.09 5.04
CA ILE A 55 6.01 -10.32 6.09
C ILE A 55 5.84 -11.20 7.32
N GLY A 56 6.66 -10.98 8.34
CA GLY A 56 6.76 -11.92 9.47
C GLY A 56 7.14 -13.31 8.98
N ASP A 57 6.28 -14.30 9.25
CA ASP A 57 6.47 -15.70 8.82
C ASP A 57 5.79 -16.02 7.47
N LYS A 58 5.12 -15.05 6.84
CA LYS A 58 4.47 -15.24 5.54
C LYS A 58 5.43 -14.94 4.41
N GLU A 59 5.50 -15.84 3.44
CA GLU A 59 6.29 -15.72 2.22
C GLU A 59 5.39 -15.76 1.00
N TYR A 60 5.57 -14.80 0.10
CA TYR A 60 4.85 -14.69 -1.17
C TYR A 60 5.85 -14.73 -2.31
N LYS A 61 5.60 -15.60 -3.28
CA LYS A 61 6.42 -15.75 -4.49
C LYS A 61 5.55 -15.51 -5.71
N ILE A 62 5.98 -14.57 -6.54
CA ILE A 62 5.27 -14.15 -7.74
C ILE A 62 6.19 -14.41 -8.92
N ASP A 63 5.75 -15.27 -9.83
CA ASP A 63 6.40 -15.44 -11.12
C ASP A 63 6.16 -14.18 -11.96
N ILE A 64 7.25 -13.55 -12.40
CA ILE A 64 7.18 -12.33 -13.21
C ILE A 64 7.56 -12.57 -14.67
N THR A 65 7.93 -13.80 -15.05
CA THR A 65 8.31 -14.15 -16.42
C THR A 65 7.16 -13.95 -17.40
N SER A 66 5.92 -14.13 -16.94
CA SER A 66 4.71 -13.92 -17.74
C SER A 66 4.49 -12.48 -18.18
N PHE A 67 5.18 -11.52 -17.57
CA PHE A 67 5.07 -10.10 -17.92
C PHE A 67 6.04 -9.66 -19.03
N GLU A 68 6.92 -10.54 -19.51
CA GLU A 68 7.86 -10.30 -20.62
C GLU A 68 8.65 -8.97 -20.49
N ILE A 69 9.06 -8.64 -19.27
CA ILE A 69 9.74 -7.38 -18.95
C ILE A 69 11.18 -7.45 -19.47
N ASN A 70 11.64 -6.42 -20.18
CA ASN A 70 13.07 -6.27 -20.45
C ASN A 70 13.82 -6.10 -19.11
N PRO A 71 14.82 -6.94 -18.78
CA PRO A 71 15.57 -6.84 -17.53
C PRO A 71 16.14 -5.45 -17.24
N GLU A 72 16.46 -4.64 -18.26
CA GLU A 72 16.95 -3.26 -18.08
C GLU A 72 15.89 -2.30 -17.51
N ASN A 73 14.61 -2.63 -17.65
CA ASN A 73 13.48 -1.86 -17.12
C ASN A 73 13.02 -2.35 -15.75
N LEU A 74 13.58 -3.47 -15.26
CA LEU A 74 13.28 -4.01 -13.95
C LEU A 74 14.00 -3.17 -12.88
N PHE A 75 13.31 -2.89 -11.79
CA PHE A 75 13.95 -2.27 -10.64
C PHE A 75 14.96 -3.21 -9.97
N GLU A 76 15.85 -2.65 -9.15
CA GLU A 76 16.80 -3.44 -8.37
C GLU A 76 16.10 -4.27 -7.27
N ASP A 77 14.99 -3.74 -6.74
CA ASP A 77 14.09 -4.39 -5.80
C ASP A 77 12.66 -3.86 -5.98
N LEU A 78 11.70 -4.38 -5.23
CA LEU A 78 10.34 -3.85 -5.20
C LEU A 78 10.32 -2.37 -4.79
N GLY A 79 9.77 -1.54 -5.65
CA GLY A 79 9.50 -0.13 -5.40
C GLY A 79 8.18 0.06 -4.66
N PHE A 80 8.18 0.94 -3.66
CA PHE A 80 6.99 1.39 -2.94
C PHE A 80 6.87 2.92 -2.96
N GLY A 81 5.65 3.42 -2.89
CA GLY A 81 5.37 4.85 -2.70
C GLY A 81 4.93 5.62 -3.94
N SER A 82 4.82 4.96 -5.09
CA SER A 82 4.21 5.57 -6.28
C SER A 82 2.70 5.73 -6.15
N ILE A 83 2.03 4.75 -5.54
CA ILE A 83 0.59 4.77 -5.28
C ILE A 83 0.39 4.42 -3.80
N ILE A 84 -0.09 5.40 -3.05
CA ILE A 84 -0.46 5.27 -1.64
C ILE A 84 -1.91 5.76 -1.54
N ASP A 85 -2.83 4.84 -1.26
CA ASP A 85 -4.26 5.13 -1.18
C ASP A 85 -4.78 4.85 0.22
N TYR A 86 -5.39 5.84 0.87
CA TYR A 86 -6.03 5.66 2.17
C TYR A 86 -7.54 5.56 2.05
N GLU A 87 -8.14 4.65 2.82
CA GLU A 87 -9.59 4.51 2.83
C GLU A 87 -10.09 3.99 4.18
N VAL A 88 -11.32 4.36 4.54
CA VAL A 88 -12.01 3.76 5.70
C VAL A 88 -12.91 2.65 5.18
N ILE A 89 -12.51 1.40 5.40
CA ILE A 89 -13.22 0.22 4.92
C ILE A 89 -13.69 -0.58 6.14
N ASN A 90 -14.99 -0.85 6.25
CA ASN A 90 -15.58 -1.56 7.38
C ASN A 90 -15.15 -0.98 8.74
N ASP A 91 -15.28 0.34 8.90
CA ASP A 91 -14.93 1.12 10.10
C ASP A 91 -13.45 1.04 10.53
N LYS A 92 -12.55 0.71 9.59
CA LYS A 92 -11.11 0.65 9.84
C LYS A 92 -10.38 1.54 8.86
N LEU A 93 -9.48 2.38 9.38
CA LEU A 93 -8.52 3.11 8.55
C LEU A 93 -7.54 2.11 7.95
N MET A 94 -7.47 2.08 6.63
CA MET A 94 -6.56 1.24 5.86
C MET A 94 -5.75 2.10 4.89
N VAL A 95 -4.60 1.59 4.52
CA VAL A 95 -3.82 2.12 3.40
C VAL A 95 -3.38 0.99 2.48
N ARG A 96 -3.48 1.25 1.19
CA ARG A 96 -2.95 0.43 0.10
C ARG A 96 -1.68 1.09 -0.41
N VAL A 97 -0.58 0.35 -0.43
CA VAL A 97 0.67 0.79 -1.04
C VAL A 97 1.04 -0.20 -2.14
N THR A 98 1.12 0.28 -3.38
CA THR A 98 1.42 -0.57 -4.52
C THR A 98 2.89 -0.99 -4.56
N GLY A 99 3.13 -2.28 -4.73
CA GLY A 99 4.45 -2.87 -4.95
C GLY A 99 4.75 -2.96 -6.44
N GLN A 100 5.68 -2.12 -6.91
CA GLN A 100 6.09 -2.04 -8.31
C GLN A 100 7.41 -2.76 -8.56
N ILE A 101 7.53 -3.35 -9.75
CA ILE A 101 8.79 -3.96 -10.23
C ILE A 101 9.36 -3.21 -11.44
N SER A 102 8.58 -2.30 -12.02
CA SER A 102 9.00 -1.32 -13.02
C SER A 102 8.08 -0.09 -12.96
N PRO A 103 8.39 1.02 -13.65
CA PRO A 103 7.54 2.21 -13.62
C PRO A 103 6.10 1.96 -14.08
N ALA A 104 5.88 0.95 -14.94
CA ALA A 104 4.59 0.65 -15.54
C ALA A 104 3.92 -0.62 -15.01
N LEU A 105 4.59 -1.37 -14.12
CA LEU A 105 4.11 -2.69 -13.69
C LEU A 105 4.18 -2.87 -12.18
N SER A 106 3.05 -3.29 -11.61
CA SER A 106 2.90 -3.73 -10.23
C SER A 106 2.61 -5.22 -10.15
N ILE A 107 2.97 -5.82 -9.02
CA ILE A 107 2.76 -7.26 -8.76
C ILE A 107 1.75 -7.52 -7.64
N GLY A 108 1.24 -6.46 -7.01
CA GLY A 108 0.33 -6.51 -5.89
C GLY A 108 0.45 -5.28 -5.00
N ASP A 109 -0.30 -5.31 -3.91
CA ASP A 109 -0.37 -4.22 -2.95
C ASP A 109 -0.08 -4.71 -1.53
N ILE A 110 0.61 -3.86 -0.76
CA ILE A 110 0.68 -3.98 0.70
C ILE A 110 -0.54 -3.28 1.28
N ILE A 111 -1.31 -4.01 2.09
CA ILE A 111 -2.44 -3.48 2.85
C ILE A 111 -2.02 -3.36 4.31
N ILE A 112 -2.08 -2.14 4.85
CA ILE A 112 -1.88 -1.90 6.27
C ILE A 112 -3.23 -1.49 6.87
N VAL A 113 -3.66 -2.22 7.89
CA VAL A 113 -4.82 -1.84 8.71
C VAL A 113 -4.31 -1.15 9.96
N TYR A 114 -4.81 0.04 10.23
CA TYR A 114 -4.44 0.79 11.43
C TYR A 114 -5.38 0.51 12.60
N GLU A 115 -4.85 0.65 13.81
CA GLU A 115 -5.64 0.78 15.03
C GLU A 115 -5.23 2.04 15.79
N TYR A 116 -6.20 2.67 16.45
CA TYR A 116 -5.92 3.83 17.30
C TYR A 116 -5.40 3.36 18.65
N ARG A 117 -4.15 3.68 18.96
CA ARG A 117 -3.49 3.33 20.22
C ARG A 117 -2.47 4.40 20.58
N ASN A 118 -2.36 4.73 21.87
CA ASN A 118 -1.41 5.74 22.36
C ASN A 118 -1.56 7.10 21.65
N GLN A 119 -2.81 7.52 21.42
CA GLN A 119 -3.17 8.80 20.78
C GLN A 119 -2.78 8.96 19.29
N MET A 120 -2.50 7.85 18.60
CA MET A 120 -2.17 7.85 17.17
C MET A 120 -2.66 6.57 16.49
N TYR A 121 -2.78 6.59 15.16
CA TYR A 121 -3.03 5.39 14.37
C TYR A 121 -1.72 4.66 14.09
N GLN A 122 -1.63 3.42 14.58
CA GLN A 122 -0.46 2.55 14.42
C GLN A 122 -0.84 1.31 13.61
N ALA A 123 0.12 0.73 12.90
CA ALA A 123 -0.11 -0.49 12.14
C ALA A 123 -0.54 -1.64 13.07
N LYS A 124 -1.73 -2.21 12.79
CA LYS A 124 -2.25 -3.40 13.47
C LYS A 124 -1.89 -4.67 12.71
N THR A 125 -2.13 -4.67 11.40
CA THR A 125 -1.82 -5.78 10.50
C THR A 125 -1.22 -5.27 9.20
N ILE A 126 -0.36 -6.09 8.60
CA ILE A 126 0.28 -5.84 7.32
C ILE A 126 0.11 -7.13 6.51
N ASP A 127 -0.46 -7.01 5.31
CA ASP A 127 -0.67 -8.14 4.40
C ASP A 127 -0.26 -7.75 2.98
N PHE A 128 0.09 -8.74 2.17
CA PHE A 128 0.34 -8.58 0.74
C PHE A 128 -0.75 -9.27 -0.07
N ILE A 129 -1.28 -8.57 -1.07
CA ILE A 129 -2.34 -9.06 -1.96
C ILE A 129 -1.87 -8.90 -3.41
N SER A 130 -1.65 -10.02 -4.11
CA SER A 130 -1.34 -10.04 -5.55
C SER A 130 -2.56 -10.27 -6.44
N ASP A 131 -3.68 -10.68 -5.85
CA ASP A 131 -4.94 -10.97 -6.54
C ASP A 131 -5.90 -9.80 -6.37
N ILE A 132 -6.18 -9.08 -7.45
CA ILE A 132 -6.98 -7.85 -7.43
C ILE A 132 -8.40 -8.10 -6.91
N ASP A 133 -8.96 -9.29 -7.14
CA ASP A 133 -10.32 -9.65 -6.72
C ASP A 133 -10.42 -9.83 -5.19
N LYS A 134 -9.28 -10.03 -4.52
CA LYS A 134 -9.18 -10.11 -3.06
C LYS A 134 -8.86 -8.76 -2.41
N ASN A 135 -8.57 -7.72 -3.20
CA ASN A 135 -8.13 -6.45 -2.66
C ASN A 135 -9.34 -5.59 -2.24
N PRO A 136 -9.46 -5.21 -0.95
CA PRO A 136 -10.63 -4.51 -0.44
C PRO A 136 -10.84 -3.11 -1.04
N PHE A 137 -9.81 -2.50 -1.63
CA PHE A 137 -9.87 -1.16 -2.24
C PHE A 137 -10.54 -1.13 -3.61
N TYR A 138 -10.76 -2.29 -4.25
CA TYR A 138 -11.38 -2.36 -5.59
C TYR A 138 -12.83 -2.85 -5.55
N GLY A 139 -13.37 -3.17 -4.37
CA GLY A 139 -14.71 -3.75 -4.20
C GLY A 139 -14.86 -5.12 -4.90
N PRO A 140 -16.04 -5.78 -4.81
CA PRO A 140 -16.28 -6.97 -5.62
C PRO A 140 -16.21 -6.60 -7.10
N VAL A 141 -15.21 -7.12 -7.81
CA VAL A 141 -15.11 -6.98 -9.27
C VAL A 141 -16.31 -7.71 -9.86
N LYS A 142 -17.25 -6.96 -10.45
CA LYS A 142 -18.37 -7.56 -11.18
C LYS A 142 -17.81 -8.22 -12.43
N HIS A 143 -17.71 -9.55 -12.42
CA HIS A 143 -17.51 -10.36 -13.62
C HIS A 143 -18.73 -10.27 -14.55
#